data_AF-K2G529-F1
#
_entry.id   AF-K2G529-F1
#
_cell.length_a   1.000
_cell.length_b   1.000
_cell.length_c   1.000
_cell.angle_alpha   90.00
_cell.angle_beta   90.00
_cell.angle_gamma   90.00
#
_symmetry.space_group_name_H-M   'P 1'
#
loop_
_entity.id
_entity.type
_entity.pdbx_description
1 polymer ?
#
loop_
_entity_poly.entity_id
_entity_poly.type
_entity_poly.pdbx_seq_one_letter_code
_entity_poly.pdbx_strand_id
1 'polypeptide(L)'
;MVVYGAVLYVISGGGDQIKTAKNAITSALVGLAIGIAAPSFLKEISGILGWGTSDTRLANALSLTQIATNTLNFLLGILGILSLIMMVYGASMYLTSAGDGKKAEEGKNVFKYSIIGVILAMASMVLVTQVAKLFVAA
;
A
#
# COMPACT_ATOMS: atom_id res chain seq x y z
N MET A 1 7.99 -10.16 -8.97
CA MET A 1 8.57 -9.15 -9.88
C MET A 1 9.14 -7.92 -9.15
N VAL A 2 8.45 -7.32 -8.16
CA VAL A 2 8.97 -6.18 -7.37
C VAL A 2 10.26 -6.51 -6.61
N VAL A 3 10.30 -7.68 -5.95
CA VAL A 3 11.48 -8.14 -5.18
C VAL A 3 12.70 -8.36 -6.09
N TYR A 4 12.49 -8.87 -7.30
CA TYR A 4 13.55 -9.11 -8.28
C TYR A 4 14.20 -7.80 -8.77
N GLY A 5 13.39 -6.75 -9.01
CA GLY A 5 13.89 -5.43 -9.38
C GLY A 5 14.64 -4.72 -8.25
N ALA A 6 14.19 -4.88 -7.01
CA ALA A 6 14.84 -4.30 -5.83
C ALA A 6 16.23 -4.92 -5.55
N VAL A 7 16.34 -6.25 -5.68
CA VAL A 7 17.62 -6.96 -5.51
C VAL A 7 18.63 -6.57 -6.60
N LEU A 8 18.19 -6.44 -7.86
CA LEU A 8 19.04 -5.96 -8.95
C LEU A 8 19.50 -4.51 -8.76
N TYR A 9 18.64 -3.63 -8.23
CA TYR A 9 18.98 -2.23 -7.95
C TYR A 9 20.12 -2.11 -6.92
N VAL A 10 20.11 -2.94 -5.88
CA VAL A 10 21.12 -2.92 -4.80
C VAL A 10 22.45 -3.54 -5.23
N ILE A 11 22.44 -4.49 -6.16
CA ILE A 11 23.65 -5.20 -6.65
C ILE A 11 24.25 -4.54 -7.91
N SER A 12 23.49 -3.67 -8.58
CA SER A 12 23.89 -2.92 -9.77
C SER A 12 24.92 -1.82 -9.42
N GLY A 13 26.20 -2.20 -9.38
CA GLY A 13 27.37 -1.35 -9.10
C GLY A 13 27.70 -0.24 -10.12
N GLY A 14 26.71 0.30 -10.84
CA GLY A 14 26.82 1.40 -11.80
C GLY A 14 26.70 0.97 -13.27
N GLY A 15 25.68 1.47 -13.97
CA GLY A 15 25.44 1.24 -15.40
C GLY A 15 23.95 1.15 -15.80
N ASP A 16 23.67 0.58 -16.98
CA ASP A 16 22.32 0.39 -17.54
C ASP A 16 21.38 -0.48 -16.67
N GLN A 17 21.93 -1.24 -15.73
CA GLN A 17 21.15 -2.04 -14.78
C GLN A 17 20.33 -1.19 -13.81
N ILE A 18 20.76 0.03 -13.47
CA ILE A 18 19.95 0.98 -12.68
C ILE A 18 18.73 1.45 -13.49
N LYS A 19 18.89 1.70 -14.80
CA LYS A 19 17.77 2.07 -15.69
C LYS A 19 16.79 0.92 -15.85
N THR A 20 17.28 -0.30 -16.08
CA THR A 20 16.44 -1.50 -16.16
C THR A 20 15.73 -1.77 -14.84
N ALA A 21 16.40 -1.58 -13.69
CA ALA A 21 15.77 -1.73 -12.38
C ALA A 21 14.67 -0.69 -12.14
N LYS A 22 14.90 0.58 -12.51
CA LYS A 22 13.86 1.63 -12.43
C LYS A 22 12.66 1.31 -13.34
N ASN A 23 12.89 0.90 -14.58
CA ASN A 23 11.81 0.49 -15.48
C ASN A 23 11.05 -0.74 -14.98
N ALA A 24 11.75 -1.71 -14.37
CA ALA A 24 11.12 -2.89 -13.77
C ALA A 24 10.27 -2.53 -12.53
N ILE A 25 10.72 -1.58 -11.71
CA ILE A 25 9.93 -1.08 -10.58
C ILE A 25 8.68 -0.34 -11.09
N THR A 26 8.84 0.52 -12.10
CA THR A 26 7.70 1.27 -12.67
C THR A 26 6.69 0.35 -13.33
N SER A 27 7.12 -0.62 -14.15
CA SER A 27 6.21 -1.57 -14.79
C SER A 27 5.51 -2.48 -13.79
N ALA A 28 6.18 -2.84 -12.69
CA ALA A 28 5.54 -3.58 -11.60
C ALA A 28 4.50 -2.74 -10.84
N LEU A 29 4.76 -1.44 -10.64
CA LEU A 29 3.80 -0.52 -10.02
C LEU A 29 2.57 -0.31 -10.91
N VAL A 30 2.78 -0.14 -12.22
CA VAL A 30 1.71 -0.01 -13.22
C VAL A 30 0.90 -1.31 -13.32
N GLY A 31 1.55 -2.48 -13.35
CA GLY A 31 0.87 -3.78 -13.37
C GLY A 31 0.01 -4.01 -12.11
N LEU A 32 0.50 -3.60 -10.94
CA LEU A 32 -0.28 -3.65 -9.70
C LEU A 32 -1.47 -2.69 -9.74
N ALA A 33 -1.28 -1.46 -10.23
CA ALA A 33 -2.35 -0.49 -10.40
C ALA A 33 -3.44 -0.98 -11.38
N ILE A 34 -3.03 -1.57 -12.51
CA ILE A 34 -3.96 -2.19 -13.47
C ILE A 34 -4.64 -3.41 -12.85
N GLY A 35 -3.94 -4.26 -12.11
CA GLY A 35 -4.55 -5.42 -11.44
C GLY A 35 -5.65 -5.03 -10.45
N ILE A 36 -5.47 -3.91 -9.74
CA ILE A 36 -6.49 -3.36 -8.82
C ILE A 36 -7.64 -2.69 -9.59
N ALA A 37 -7.32 -1.95 -10.67
CA ALA A 37 -8.31 -1.19 -11.44
C ALA A 37 -9.09 -2.03 -12.47
N ALA A 38 -8.53 -3.15 -12.93
CA ALA A 38 -9.14 -4.05 -13.92
C ALA A 38 -10.56 -4.51 -13.56
N PRO A 39 -10.85 -5.01 -12.33
CA PRO A 39 -12.22 -5.37 -11.97
C PRO A 39 -13.19 -4.17 -12.03
N SER A 40 -12.74 -2.95 -11.73
CA SER A 40 -13.56 -1.74 -11.84
C SER A 40 -13.87 -1.40 -13.31
N PHE A 41 -12.86 -1.50 -14.19
CA PHE A 41 -13.03 -1.29 -15.62
C PHE A 41 -13.95 -2.35 -16.25
N LEU A 42 -13.81 -3.63 -15.91
CA LEU A 42 -14.70 -4.69 -16.38
C LEU A 42 -16.16 -4.47 -15.91
N LYS A 43 -16.34 -3.93 -14.71
CA LYS A 43 -17.67 -3.61 -14.18
C LYS A 43 -18.35 -2.45 -14.92
N GLU A 44 -17.60 -1.42 -15.28
CA GLU A 44 -18.12 -0.31 -16.08
C GLU A 44 -18.47 -0.76 -17.52
N ILE A 45 -17.61 -1.58 -18.13
CA ILE A 45 -17.86 -2.18 -19.43
C ILE A 45 -19.10 -3.10 -19.40
N SER A 46 -19.27 -3.92 -18.35
CA SER A 46 -20.47 -4.76 -18.19
C SER A 46 -21.74 -3.97 -17.91
N GLY A 47 -21.64 -2.82 -17.23
CA GLY A 47 -22.75 -1.88 -17.04
C GLY A 47 -23.22 -1.23 -18.33
N ILE A 48 -22.30 -0.96 -19.27
CA ILE A 48 -22.61 -0.41 -20.60
C ILE A 48 -23.12 -1.49 -21.56
N LEU A 49 -22.56 -2.71 -21.49
CA LEU A 49 -22.84 -3.81 -22.44
C LEU A 49 -23.93 -4.80 -21.98
N GLY A 50 -24.34 -4.79 -20.72
CA GLY A 50 -25.49 -5.56 -20.21
C GLY A 50 -25.28 -7.08 -20.11
N TRP A 51 -24.03 -7.56 -20.08
CA TRP A 51 -23.69 -9.00 -20.13
C TRP A 51 -23.80 -9.76 -18.79
N GLY A 52 -24.46 -9.20 -17.77
CA GLY A 52 -24.57 -9.83 -16.45
C GLY A 52 -25.69 -9.30 -15.56
N THR A 53 -26.69 -10.18 -15.34
CA THR A 53 -27.74 -10.25 -14.31
C THR A 53 -28.50 -8.98 -13.90
N SER A 54 -29.81 -9.06 -14.13
CA SER A 54 -30.90 -8.26 -13.57
C SER A 54 -30.67 -7.82 -12.11
N ASP A 55 -31.02 -6.56 -11.83
CA ASP A 55 -30.95 -5.82 -10.55
C ASP A 55 -29.57 -5.28 -10.10
N THR A 56 -29.06 -4.35 -10.92
CA THR A 56 -27.81 -3.60 -10.77
C THR A 56 -27.85 -2.39 -9.82
N ARG A 57 -28.92 -2.18 -9.04
CA ARG A 57 -28.99 -1.09 -8.05
C ARG A 57 -28.42 -1.47 -6.67
N LEU A 58 -28.32 -2.77 -6.37
CA LEU A 58 -27.79 -3.27 -5.07
C LEU A 58 -26.41 -3.93 -5.21
N ALA A 59 -26.08 -4.53 -6.36
CA ALA A 59 -24.76 -5.13 -6.62
C ALA A 59 -23.64 -4.08 -6.82
N ASN A 60 -24.00 -2.84 -7.19
CA ASN A 60 -23.03 -1.79 -7.45
C ASN A 60 -22.40 -1.19 -6.19
N ALA A 61 -23.18 -0.99 -5.13
CA ALA A 61 -22.72 -0.49 -3.84
C ALA A 61 -21.79 -1.48 -3.13
N LEU A 62 -21.98 -2.78 -3.37
CA LEU A 62 -21.17 -3.82 -2.73
C LEU A 62 -19.80 -3.97 -3.40
N SER A 63 -19.66 -3.77 -4.72
CA SER A 63 -18.39 -4.02 -5.41
C SER A 63 -17.32 -2.94 -5.19
N LEU A 64 -17.66 -1.65 -5.18
CA LEU A 64 -16.66 -0.58 -5.00
C LEU A 64 -16.09 -0.63 -3.58
N THR A 65 -16.99 -0.84 -2.62
CA THR A 65 -16.71 -1.09 -1.22
C THR A 65 -15.83 -2.32 -1.01
N GLN A 66 -16.14 -3.44 -1.67
CA GLN A 66 -15.36 -4.68 -1.56
C GLN A 66 -13.94 -4.51 -2.10
N ILE A 67 -13.80 -3.86 -3.27
CA ILE A 67 -12.49 -3.59 -3.89
C ILE A 67 -11.68 -2.66 -2.99
N ALA A 68 -12.27 -1.56 -2.53
CA ALA A 68 -11.60 -0.61 -1.64
C ALA A 68 -11.15 -1.29 -0.33
N THR A 69 -12.00 -2.15 0.25
CA THR A 69 -11.67 -2.87 1.50
C THR A 69 -10.56 -3.90 1.29
N ASN A 70 -10.58 -4.64 0.18
CA ASN A 70 -9.52 -5.60 -0.15
C ASN A 70 -8.18 -4.91 -0.43
N THR A 71 -8.17 -3.84 -1.22
CA THR A 71 -6.97 -3.04 -1.48
C THR A 71 -6.43 -2.45 -0.18
N LEU A 72 -7.31 -1.91 0.68
CA LEU A 72 -6.91 -1.39 1.97
C LEU A 72 -6.28 -2.46 2.87
N ASN A 73 -6.91 -3.62 3.01
CA ASN A 73 -6.36 -4.72 3.83
C ASN A 73 -4.99 -5.17 3.33
N PHE A 74 -4.79 -5.23 2.01
CA PHE A 74 -3.48 -5.54 1.42
C PHE A 74 -2.43 -4.46 1.73
N LEU A 75 -2.78 -3.18 1.53
CA LEU A 75 -1.89 -2.05 1.87
C LEU A 75 -1.55 -2.04 3.37
N LEU A 76 -2.54 -2.26 4.25
CA LEU A 76 -2.36 -2.37 5.70
C LEU A 76 -1.42 -3.53 6.08
N GLY A 77 -1.52 -4.68 5.40
CA GLY A 77 -0.62 -5.81 5.62
C GLY A 77 0.85 -5.45 5.34
N ILE A 78 1.11 -4.79 4.21
CA ILE A 78 2.47 -4.31 3.86
C ILE A 78 2.93 -3.23 4.84
N LEU A 79 2.07 -2.25 5.14
CA LEU A 79 2.35 -1.17 6.09
C LEU A 79 2.66 -1.69 7.49
N GLY A 80 1.97 -2.73 7.96
CA GLY A 80 2.21 -3.34 9.26
C GLY A 80 3.60 -3.96 9.36
N ILE A 81 3.99 -4.76 8.35
CA ILE A 81 5.33 -5.36 8.28
C ILE A 81 6.41 -4.28 8.18
N LEU A 82 6.20 -3.28 7.33
CA LEU A 82 7.15 -2.19 7.15
C LEU A 82 7.32 -1.34 8.42
N SER A 83 6.22 -1.06 9.12
CA SER A 83 6.23 -0.32 10.38
C SER A 83 6.99 -1.07 11.47
N LEU A 84 6.84 -2.39 11.55
CA LEU A 84 7.60 -3.21 12.50
C LEU A 84 9.12 -3.11 12.24
N ILE A 85 9.54 -3.21 10.98
CA ILE A 85 10.96 -3.10 10.59
C ILE A 85 11.51 -1.72 10.96
N MET A 86 10.79 -0.65 10.62
CA MET A 86 11.21 0.72 10.91
C MET A 86 11.22 1.02 12.41
N MET A 87 10.31 0.42 13.17
CA MET A 87 10.27 0.53 14.63
C MET A 87 11.49 -0.12 15.28
N VAL A 88 11.87 -1.33 14.83
CA VAL A 88 13.10 -2.00 15.31
C VAL A 88 14.36 -1.23 14.89
N TYR A 89 14.39 -0.69 13.67
CA TYR A 89 15.50 0.11 13.17
C TYR A 89 15.67 1.41 13.97
N GLY A 90 14.60 2.16 14.18
CA GLY A 90 14.62 3.39 14.96
C GLY A 90 15.01 3.16 16.43
N ALA A 91 14.51 2.07 17.03
CA ALA A 91 14.91 1.67 18.38
C ALA A 91 16.40 1.30 18.45
N SER A 92 16.90 0.49 17.51
CA SER A 92 18.31 0.09 17.46
C SER A 92 19.22 1.29 17.24
N MET A 93 18.85 2.22 16.35
CA MET A 93 19.58 3.46 16.09
C MET A 93 19.66 4.32 17.36
N TYR A 94 18.54 4.46 18.09
CA TYR A 94 18.50 5.21 19.36
C TYR A 94 19.40 4.60 20.43
N LEU A 95 19.34 3.27 20.61
CA LEU A 95 20.15 2.53 21.58
C LEU A 95 21.66 2.54 21.25
N THR A 96 22.02 2.51 19.97
CA THR A 96 23.43 2.49 19.51
C THR A 96 24.02 3.89 19.29
N SER A 97 23.30 4.95 19.64
CA SER A 97 23.73 6.33 19.40
C SER A 97 24.98 6.75 20.19
N ALA A 98 25.41 5.98 21.20
CA ALA A 98 26.70 6.14 21.91
C ALA A 98 27.06 7.57 22.36
N GLY A 99 26.05 8.42 22.63
CA GLY A 99 26.24 9.82 23.04
C GLY A 99 26.19 10.86 21.91
N ASP A 100 26.07 10.45 20.64
CA ASP A 100 25.80 11.36 19.52
C ASP A 100 24.33 11.79 19.52
N GLY A 101 24.09 13.04 19.94
CA GLY A 101 22.74 13.60 20.04
C GLY A 101 21.95 13.58 18.73
N LYS A 102 22.62 13.69 17.57
CA LYS A 102 21.94 13.66 16.27
C LYS A 102 21.38 12.27 15.95
N LYS A 103 22.18 11.22 16.19
CA LYS A 103 21.74 9.83 15.95
C LYS A 103 20.63 9.41 16.90
N ALA A 104 20.68 9.90 18.14
CA ALA A 104 19.64 9.68 19.12
C ALA A 104 18.32 10.37 18.71
N GLU A 105 18.41 11.63 18.25
CA GLU A 105 17.25 12.36 17.73
C GLU A 105 16.62 11.65 16.52
N GLU A 106 17.44 11.23 15.55
CA GLU A 106 16.99 10.50 14.37
C GLU A 106 16.32 9.18 14.71
N GLY A 107 16.94 8.34 15.54
CA GLY A 107 16.37 7.06 15.96
C GLY A 107 15.02 7.24 16.66
N LYS A 108 14.91 8.26 17.53
CA LYS A 108 13.67 8.61 18.22
C LYS A 108 12.59 9.10 17.25
N ASN A 109 12.96 9.89 16.24
CA ASN A 109 12.02 10.36 15.23
C ASN A 109 11.51 9.23 14.36
N VAL A 110 12.40 8.35 13.87
CA VAL A 110 12.01 7.16 13.11
C VAL A 110 11.06 6.27 13.91
N PHE A 111 11.35 6.05 15.19
CA PHE A 111 10.50 5.26 16.07
C PHE A 111 9.10 5.92 16.24
N LYS A 112 9.06 7.23 16.49
CA LYS A 112 7.80 7.99 16.60
C LYS A 112 6.97 7.91 15.32
N TYR A 113 7.58 8.14 14.15
CA TYR A 113 6.88 8.08 12.87
C TYR A 113 6.36 6.68 12.56
N SER A 114 7.08 5.63 12.97
CA SER A 114 6.63 4.25 12.84
C SER A 114 5.36 3.99 13.65
N ILE A 115 5.29 4.48 14.89
CA ILE A 115 4.08 4.38 15.73
C ILE A 115 2.90 5.15 15.12
N ILE A 116 3.15 6.38 14.66
CA ILE A 116 2.12 7.20 14.00
C ILE A 116 1.59 6.50 12.75
N GLY A 117 2.46 5.85 11.98
CA GLY A 117 2.08 5.06 10.80
C GLY A 117 1.13 3.91 11.16
N VAL A 118 1.40 3.17 12.23
CA VAL A 118 0.51 2.09 12.72
C VAL A 118 -0.84 2.65 13.17
N ILE A 119 -0.84 3.75 13.91
CA ILE A 119 -2.08 4.39 14.37
C ILE A 119 -2.91 4.87 13.18
N LEU A 120 -2.29 5.49 12.18
CA LEU A 120 -2.95 5.93 10.95
C LEU A 120 -3.49 4.74 10.14
N ALA A 121 -2.77 3.63 10.09
CA ALA A 121 -3.24 2.41 9.43
C ALA A 121 -4.50 1.86 10.11
N MET A 122 -4.53 1.82 11.44
CA MET A 122 -5.74 1.42 12.19
C MET A 122 -6.90 2.40 11.99
N ALA A 123 -6.62 3.71 11.99
CA ALA A 123 -7.64 4.74 11.73
C ALA A 123 -8.21 4.64 10.30
N SER A 124 -7.37 4.29 9.32
CA SER A 124 -7.78 4.12 7.92
C SER A 124 -8.82 3.01 7.74
N MET A 125 -8.69 1.89 8.46
CA MET A 125 -9.68 0.81 8.46
C MET A 125 -11.06 1.30 8.92
N VAL A 126 -11.10 2.11 9.98
CA VAL A 126 -12.35 2.69 10.48
C VAL A 126 -12.93 3.66 9.46
N LEU A 127 -12.14 4.59 8.92
CA LEU A 127 -12.63 5.57 7.96
C LEU A 127 -13.20 4.92 6.69
N VAL A 128 -12.49 3.95 6.11
CA VAL A 128 -12.94 3.29 4.87
C VAL A 128 -14.19 2.46 5.12
N THR A 129 -14.28 1.72 6.22
CA THR A 129 -15.49 0.94 6.53
C THR A 129 -16.70 1.84 6.83
N GLN A 130 -16.49 3.01 7.41
CA GLN A 130 -17.57 3.97 7.67
C GLN A 130 -18.05 4.64 6.37
N VAL A 131 -17.13 5.06 5.49
CA VAL A 131 -17.46 5.60 4.17
C VAL A 131 -18.16 4.55 3.30
N ALA A 132 -17.66 3.31 3.31
CA ALA A 132 -18.30 2.18 2.66
C ALA A 132 -19.74 1.94 3.11
N LYS A 133 -19.99 1.94 4.43
CA LYS A 133 -21.35 1.80 4.99
C LYS A 133 -22.25 2.95 4.57
N LEU A 134 -21.74 4.18 4.50
CA LEU A 134 -22.50 5.36 4.06
C LEU A 134 -22.97 5.22 2.61
N PHE A 135 -22.12 4.73 1.71
CA PHE A 135 -22.47 4.51 0.30
C PHE A 135 -23.34 3.26 0.05
N VAL A 136 -23.32 2.30 0.97
CA VAL A 136 -24.23 1.13 0.93
C VAL A 136 -25.60 1.46 1.52
N ALA A 137 -25.68 2.43 2.43
CA ALA A 137 -26.93 2.86 3.08
C ALA A 137 -27.68 3.98 2.33
N ALA A 138 -27.09 4.59 1.30
CA ALA A 138 -27.68 5.62 0.44
C ALA A 138 -28.17 5.01 -0.90
#